data_AF-A0A0G0EZ19-F1
#
_entry.id   AF-A0A0G0EZ19-F1
#
_cell.length_a   1.000
_cell.length_b   1.000
_cell.length_c   1.000
_cell.angle_alpha   90.00
_cell.angle_beta   90.00
_cell.angle_gamma   90.00
#
_symmetry.space_group_name_H-M   'P 1'
#
loop_
_entity.id
_entity.type
_entity.pdbx_description
1 polymer ?
#
loop_
_entity_poly.entity_id
_entity_poly.type
_entity_poly.pdbx_seq_one_letter_code
_entity_poly.pdbx_strand_id
1 'polypeptide(L)'
;MISLAPAEVKKEGSGLDVAIALSYLLASGDIIFDSKDKIFLGELSLDGRLRRVKGALAFARKAKEKGFREIYLPIENAPEAVLVEGIAVFGAETLQEIINHIAHDTDINQKIKQEKKREIKNLRNISLDLADIKGQESAKRALEIAAAGGHNIALYGPPGTGKTMLAKALSGILPPLSFDEILEVTEIHSMSGFLNDILVFERPFRSPHHTASHVAIIGGGSNIKPGEVTLAHKGVLFLIVGLERGVYAV
;
A
#
# COMPACT_ATOMS: atom_id res chain seq x y z
N MET A 1 -20.06 -25.94 -11.13
CA MET A 1 -18.89 -25.51 -11.93
C MET A 1 -18.59 -24.07 -11.58
N ILE A 2 -17.34 -23.73 -11.26
CA ILE A 2 -16.95 -22.35 -10.94
C ILE A 2 -16.31 -21.74 -12.19
N SER A 3 -16.78 -20.56 -12.60
CA SER A 3 -16.29 -19.85 -13.80
C SER A 3 -15.80 -18.46 -13.41
N LEU A 4 -14.55 -18.13 -13.78
CA LEU A 4 -13.93 -16.82 -13.55
C LEU A 4 -13.78 -16.08 -14.89
N ALA A 5 -14.81 -15.35 -15.29
CA ALA A 5 -14.86 -14.59 -16.55
C ALA A 5 -14.34 -13.14 -16.38
N PRO A 6 -13.81 -12.52 -17.45
CA PRO A 6 -13.52 -13.08 -18.77
C PRO A 6 -12.23 -13.91 -18.75
N ALA A 7 -12.18 -15.05 -19.44
CA ALA A 7 -11.05 -16.01 -19.37
C ALA A 7 -9.71 -15.40 -19.82
N GLU A 8 -9.73 -14.40 -20.70
CA GLU A 8 -8.55 -13.71 -21.26
C GLU A 8 -7.75 -12.93 -20.21
N VAL A 9 -8.40 -12.50 -19.12
CA VAL A 9 -7.71 -11.82 -18.03
C VAL A 9 -7.09 -12.87 -17.11
N LYS A 10 -5.77 -12.81 -16.95
CA LYS A 10 -5.05 -13.65 -15.98
C LYS A 10 -5.49 -13.25 -14.57
N LYS A 11 -6.02 -14.22 -13.80
CA LYS A 11 -6.32 -14.03 -12.39
C LYS A 11 -5.07 -14.40 -11.61
N GLU A 12 -4.43 -13.40 -11.03
CA GLU A 12 -3.24 -13.59 -10.21
C GLU A 12 -3.56 -13.28 -8.75
N GLY A 13 -2.90 -14.02 -7.85
CA GLY A 13 -3.11 -13.92 -6.41
C GLY A 13 -4.18 -14.88 -5.88
N SER A 14 -4.00 -15.28 -4.62
CA SER A 14 -4.83 -16.25 -3.89
C SER A 14 -5.97 -15.58 -3.12
N GLY A 15 -6.17 -14.26 -3.29
CA GLY A 15 -7.22 -13.51 -2.60
C GLY A 15 -8.65 -13.85 -3.02
N LEU A 16 -8.84 -14.79 -3.94
CA LEU A 16 -10.15 -15.21 -4.45
C LEU A 16 -10.70 -16.45 -3.74
N ASP A 17 -9.90 -17.16 -2.95
CA ASP A 17 -10.27 -18.45 -2.38
C ASP A 17 -11.54 -18.36 -1.52
N VAL A 18 -11.64 -17.32 -0.70
CA VAL A 18 -12.84 -17.07 0.14
C VAL A 18 -14.09 -16.85 -0.73
N ALA A 19 -13.98 -16.02 -1.78
CA ALA A 19 -15.10 -15.77 -2.69
C ALA A 19 -15.53 -17.04 -3.44
N ILE A 20 -14.56 -17.86 -3.86
CA ILE A 20 -14.78 -19.14 -4.53
C ILE A 20 -15.48 -20.12 -3.58
N ALA A 21 -15.03 -20.24 -2.34
CA ALA A 21 -15.63 -21.11 -1.33
C ALA A 21 -17.09 -20.71 -1.02
N LEU A 22 -17.35 -19.42 -0.79
CA LEU A 22 -18.70 -18.92 -0.56
C LEU A 22 -19.61 -19.10 -1.78
N SER A 23 -19.09 -18.90 -2.99
CA SER A 23 -19.85 -19.13 -4.22
C SER A 23 -20.23 -20.60 -4.38
N TYR A 24 -19.34 -21.53 -4.00
CA TYR A 24 -19.64 -22.95 -4.00
C TYR A 24 -20.74 -23.29 -2.99
N LEU A 25 -20.62 -22.86 -1.74
CA LEU A 25 -21.59 -23.12 -0.67
C LEU A 25 -22.97 -22.51 -0.98
N LEU A 26 -22.99 -21.31 -1.58
CA LEU A 26 -24.24 -20.66 -2.00
C LEU A 26 -24.91 -21.44 -3.14
N ALA A 27 -24.12 -21.99 -4.08
CA ALA A 27 -24.62 -22.77 -5.20
C ALA A 27 -25.07 -24.19 -4.82
N SER A 28 -24.46 -24.80 -3.80
CA SER A 28 -24.89 -26.10 -3.24
C SER A 28 -26.14 -25.97 -2.37
N GLY A 29 -26.46 -24.76 -1.91
CA GLY A 29 -27.56 -24.51 -0.97
C GLY A 29 -27.18 -24.74 0.49
N ASP A 30 -25.88 -24.95 0.79
CA ASP A 30 -25.38 -25.12 2.16
C ASP A 30 -25.49 -23.82 2.97
N ILE A 31 -25.48 -22.66 2.28
CA ILE A 31 -25.69 -21.33 2.88
C ILE A 31 -26.64 -20.51 2.01
N ILE A 32 -27.41 -19.62 2.64
CA ILE A 32 -28.31 -18.69 1.95
C ILE A 32 -28.03 -17.27 2.46
N PHE A 33 -27.62 -16.38 1.55
CA PHE A 33 -27.43 -14.96 1.81
C PHE A 33 -27.52 -14.15 0.52
N ASP A 34 -27.81 -12.85 0.63
CA ASP A 34 -27.72 -11.92 -0.50
C ASP A 34 -26.27 -11.42 -0.65
N SER A 35 -25.59 -11.84 -1.72
CA SER A 35 -24.24 -11.41 -2.05
C SER A 35 -24.17 -10.02 -2.69
N LYS A 36 -25.32 -9.41 -3.01
CA LYS A 36 -25.38 -8.08 -3.61
C LYS A 36 -24.70 -7.04 -2.70
N ASP A 37 -23.94 -6.16 -3.34
CA ASP A 37 -23.17 -5.07 -2.73
C ASP A 37 -22.09 -5.51 -1.72
N LYS A 38 -21.72 -6.80 -1.68
CA LYS A 38 -20.66 -7.37 -0.82
C LYS A 38 -19.46 -7.85 -1.63
N ILE A 39 -18.26 -7.62 -1.12
CA ILE A 39 -17.01 -8.21 -1.64
C ILE A 39 -16.40 -9.12 -0.58
N PHE A 40 -15.90 -10.27 -1.02
CA PHE A 40 -15.17 -11.23 -0.20
C PHE A 40 -13.76 -11.38 -0.74
N LEU A 41 -12.76 -11.20 0.12
CA LEU A 41 -11.35 -11.20 -0.22
C LEU A 41 -10.60 -12.05 0.81
N GLY A 42 -9.64 -12.85 0.37
CA GLY A 42 -8.80 -13.63 1.28
C GLY A 42 -8.29 -14.91 0.66
N GLU A 43 -7.10 -15.31 1.09
CA GLU A 43 -6.60 -16.67 0.87
C GLU A 43 -7.21 -17.61 1.92
N LEU A 44 -7.55 -18.83 1.53
CA LEU A 44 -8.20 -19.80 2.42
C LEU A 44 -7.28 -20.98 2.68
N SER A 45 -6.94 -21.20 3.94
CA SER A 45 -6.20 -22.39 4.37
C SER A 45 -7.13 -23.60 4.48
N LEU A 46 -6.57 -24.81 4.38
CA LEU A 46 -7.33 -26.06 4.47
C LEU A 46 -8.06 -26.25 5.81
N ASP A 47 -7.59 -25.58 6.86
CA ASP A 47 -8.21 -25.55 8.20
C ASP A 47 -9.29 -24.47 8.34
N GLY A 48 -9.63 -23.77 7.26
CA GLY A 48 -10.65 -22.72 7.23
C GLY A 48 -10.17 -21.34 7.66
N ARG A 49 -8.89 -21.16 7.99
CA ARG A 49 -8.33 -19.85 8.34
C ARG A 49 -8.14 -18.95 7.13
N LEU A 50 -8.45 -17.67 7.30
CA LEU A 50 -8.14 -16.63 6.32
C LEU A 50 -6.70 -16.19 6.47
N ARG A 51 -6.02 -16.02 5.34
CA ARG A 51 -4.64 -15.55 5.26
C ARG A 51 -4.56 -14.19 4.58
N ARG A 52 -3.64 -13.36 5.10
CA ARG A 52 -3.42 -11.99 4.64
C ARG A 52 -3.21 -11.92 3.13
N VAL A 53 -3.88 -10.97 2.50
CA VAL A 53 -3.69 -10.62 1.08
C VAL A 53 -2.91 -9.31 0.94
N LYS A 54 -2.35 -9.07 -0.24
CA LYS A 54 -1.69 -7.79 -0.56
C LYS A 54 -2.70 -6.80 -1.15
N GLY A 55 -2.53 -5.51 -0.85
CA GLY A 55 -3.32 -4.44 -1.48
C GLY A 55 -4.76 -4.33 -0.98
N ALA A 56 -5.03 -4.61 0.31
CA ALA A 56 -6.39 -4.54 0.84
C ALA A 56 -7.00 -3.13 0.72
N LEU A 57 -6.18 -2.08 0.82
CA LEU A 57 -6.61 -0.69 0.59
C LEU A 57 -7.12 -0.49 -0.84
N ALA A 58 -6.37 -0.99 -1.82
CA ALA A 58 -6.71 -0.89 -3.24
C ALA A 58 -8.05 -1.58 -3.52
N PHE A 59 -8.25 -2.78 -2.98
CA PHE A 59 -9.51 -3.51 -3.11
C PHE A 59 -10.68 -2.75 -2.47
N ALA A 60 -10.53 -2.24 -1.25
CA ALA A 60 -11.57 -1.47 -0.58
C ALA A 60 -11.93 -0.19 -1.34
N ARG A 61 -10.93 0.54 -1.85
CA ARG A 61 -11.13 1.75 -2.68
C ARG A 61 -11.88 1.41 -3.96
N LYS A 62 -11.45 0.35 -4.65
CA LYS A 62 -12.09 -0.07 -5.90
C LYS A 62 -13.51 -0.60 -5.69
N ALA A 63 -13.74 -1.32 -4.60
CA ALA A 63 -15.06 -1.79 -4.20
C ALA A 63 -16.02 -0.60 -4.01
N LYS A 64 -15.59 0.42 -3.26
CA LYS A 64 -16.36 1.66 -3.08
C LYS A 64 -16.65 2.36 -4.41
N GLU A 65 -15.64 2.56 -5.26
CA GLU A 65 -15.82 3.18 -6.59
C GLU A 65 -16.84 2.45 -7.46
N LYS A 66 -16.91 1.12 -7.31
CA LYS A 66 -17.87 0.25 -8.01
C LYS A 66 -19.24 0.17 -7.34
N GLY A 67 -19.44 0.84 -6.20
CA GLY A 67 -20.71 0.93 -5.50
C GLY A 67 -20.96 -0.19 -4.48
N PHE A 68 -19.97 -1.03 -4.19
CA PHE A 68 -20.08 -2.03 -3.11
C PHE A 68 -20.11 -1.34 -1.75
N ARG A 69 -20.91 -1.88 -0.83
CA ARG A 69 -21.17 -1.31 0.49
C ARG A 69 -20.39 -2.01 1.59
N GLU A 70 -20.04 -3.27 1.38
CA GLU A 70 -19.41 -4.11 2.40
C GLU A 70 -18.24 -4.88 1.81
N ILE A 71 -17.15 -4.99 2.57
CA ILE A 71 -15.99 -5.81 2.24
C ILE A 71 -15.61 -6.70 3.43
N TYR A 72 -15.48 -8.00 3.15
CA TYR A 72 -15.08 -9.04 4.08
C TYR A 72 -13.69 -9.52 3.71
N LEU A 73 -12.78 -9.51 4.68
CA LEU A 73 -11.36 -9.78 4.44
C LEU A 73 -10.66 -10.35 5.68
N PRO A 74 -9.41 -10.88 5.57
CA PRO A 74 -8.67 -11.38 6.71
C PRO A 74 -8.54 -10.29 7.79
N ILE A 75 -8.63 -10.66 9.07
CA ILE A 75 -8.54 -9.71 10.18
C ILE A 75 -7.24 -8.86 10.14
N GLU A 76 -6.15 -9.43 9.63
CA GLU A 76 -4.87 -8.74 9.46
C GLU A 76 -4.93 -7.59 8.45
N ASN A 77 -5.86 -7.63 7.49
CA ASN A 77 -6.02 -6.62 6.46
C ASN A 77 -7.07 -5.54 6.83
N ALA A 78 -7.91 -5.79 7.84
CA ALA A 78 -8.98 -4.88 8.27
C ALA A 78 -8.48 -3.46 8.60
N PRO A 79 -7.36 -3.27 9.32
CA PRO A 79 -6.85 -1.94 9.64
C PRO A 79 -6.47 -1.10 8.41
N GLU A 80 -6.10 -1.74 7.30
CA GLU A 80 -5.77 -1.08 6.04
C GLU A 80 -7.06 -0.73 5.27
N ALA A 81 -8.01 -1.66 5.16
CA ALA A 81 -9.25 -1.44 4.42
C ALA A 81 -10.16 -0.38 5.07
N VAL A 82 -10.18 -0.29 6.41
CA VAL A 82 -11.05 0.66 7.16
C VAL A 82 -10.69 2.13 6.94
N LEU A 83 -9.54 2.40 6.31
CA LEU A 83 -9.13 3.74 5.93
C LEU A 83 -9.98 4.33 4.81
N VAL A 84 -10.62 3.48 4.00
CA VAL A 84 -11.51 3.89 2.93
C VAL A 84 -12.87 4.27 3.50
N GLU A 85 -13.16 5.57 3.52
CA GLU A 85 -14.44 6.06 4.00
C GLU A 85 -15.57 5.71 3.02
N GLY A 86 -16.72 5.28 3.53
CA GLY A 86 -17.91 4.98 2.72
C GLY A 86 -18.07 3.51 2.28
N ILE A 87 -17.24 2.60 2.82
CA ILE A 87 -17.45 1.15 2.72
C ILE A 87 -17.34 0.52 4.11
N ALA A 88 -18.23 -0.40 4.46
CA ALA A 88 -18.18 -1.13 5.72
C ALA A 88 -17.17 -2.27 5.63
N VAL A 89 -16.26 -2.35 6.61
CA VAL A 89 -15.17 -3.32 6.63
C VAL A 89 -15.41 -4.34 7.73
N PHE A 90 -15.30 -5.62 7.38
CA PHE A 90 -15.44 -6.75 8.30
C PHE A 90 -14.21 -7.66 8.21
N GLY A 91 -13.42 -7.68 9.28
CA GLY A 91 -12.26 -8.56 9.42
C GLY A 91 -12.68 -9.91 10.02
N ALA A 92 -12.19 -11.02 9.46
CA ALA A 92 -12.44 -12.36 9.97
C ALA A 92 -11.16 -13.19 10.06
N GLU A 93 -11.06 -14.06 11.05
CA GLU A 93 -9.98 -15.05 11.19
C GLU A 93 -10.28 -16.33 10.40
N THR A 94 -11.57 -16.67 10.23
CA THR A 94 -11.99 -17.93 9.58
C THR A 94 -13.17 -17.73 8.64
N LEU A 95 -13.30 -18.65 7.67
CA LEU A 95 -14.44 -18.68 6.75
C LEU A 95 -15.75 -18.86 7.52
N GLN A 96 -15.72 -19.62 8.61
CA GLN A 96 -16.89 -19.86 9.45
C GLN A 96 -17.44 -18.56 10.08
N GLU A 97 -16.58 -17.64 10.50
CA GLU A 97 -17.01 -16.33 11.02
C GLU A 97 -17.75 -15.52 9.96
N ILE A 98 -17.27 -15.56 8.71
CA ILE A 98 -17.93 -14.89 7.60
C ILE A 98 -19.31 -15.52 7.36
N ILE A 99 -19.37 -16.85 7.29
CA ILE A 99 -20.63 -17.60 7.09
C ILE A 99 -21.64 -17.26 8.19
N ASN A 100 -21.23 -17.34 9.46
CA ASN A 100 -22.10 -17.03 10.62
C ASN A 100 -22.60 -15.58 10.60
N HIS A 101 -21.84 -14.66 10.01
CA HIS A 101 -22.24 -13.26 9.92
C HIS A 101 -23.23 -13.01 8.77
N ILE A 102 -23.05 -13.64 7.61
CA ILE A 102 -23.85 -13.35 6.39
C ILE A 102 -25.07 -14.27 6.21
N ALA A 103 -25.02 -15.51 6.70
CA ALA A 103 -26.06 -16.50 6.48
C ALA A 103 -27.32 -16.19 7.31
N HIS A 104 -28.49 -16.36 6.70
CA HIS A 104 -29.77 -16.07 7.36
C HIS A 104 -30.23 -17.15 8.36
N ASP A 105 -29.71 -18.37 8.25
CA ASP A 105 -30.28 -19.57 8.89
C ASP A 105 -29.39 -20.18 10.00
N THR A 106 -28.36 -19.45 10.44
CA THR A 106 -27.54 -19.88 11.57
C THR A 106 -28.11 -19.33 12.87
N ASP A 107 -28.55 -20.20 13.79
CA ASP A 107 -28.89 -19.90 15.20
C ASP A 107 -27.72 -19.31 16.01
N ILE A 108 -26.59 -19.08 15.36
CA ILE A 108 -25.35 -18.57 15.92
C ILE A 108 -25.39 -17.04 15.88
N ASN A 109 -25.67 -16.41 17.03
CA ASN A 109 -25.61 -14.95 17.22
C ASN A 109 -24.18 -14.37 17.24
N GLN A 110 -23.25 -14.92 16.46
CA GLN A 110 -21.88 -14.41 16.36
C GLN A 110 -21.70 -13.58 15.09
N LYS A 111 -22.02 -12.29 15.20
CA LYS A 111 -21.75 -11.33 14.12
C LYS A 111 -20.35 -10.75 14.25
N ILE A 112 -19.60 -10.76 13.15
CA ILE A 112 -18.39 -9.96 13.01
C ILE A 112 -18.72 -8.50 13.32
N LYS A 113 -17.89 -7.85 14.14
CA LYS A 113 -18.01 -6.42 14.43
C LYS A 113 -17.49 -5.64 13.23
N GLN A 114 -18.24 -4.63 12.79
CA GLN A 114 -17.73 -3.69 11.80
C GLN A 114 -16.48 -3.01 12.35
N GLU A 115 -15.43 -3.04 11.57
CA GLU A 115 -14.18 -2.36 11.89
C GLU A 115 -14.38 -0.85 11.90
N LYS A 116 -13.77 -0.21 12.88
CA LYS A 116 -13.83 1.23 13.05
C LYS A 116 -12.44 1.82 12.89
N LYS A 117 -12.37 2.95 12.20
CA LYS A 117 -11.14 3.73 12.06
C LYS A 117 -10.63 4.05 13.47
N ARG A 118 -9.47 3.50 13.82
CA ARG A 118 -8.77 3.86 15.06
C ARG A 118 -8.09 5.20 14.85
N GLU A 119 -7.89 5.97 15.91
CA GLU A 119 -7.01 7.13 15.85
C GLU A 119 -5.62 6.66 15.44
N ILE A 120 -5.20 7.06 14.25
CA ILE A 120 -3.88 6.75 13.77
C ILE A 120 -2.98 7.84 14.28
N LYS A 121 -2.13 7.49 15.25
CA LYS A 121 -1.11 8.42 15.73
C LYS A 121 -0.16 8.69 14.58
N ASN A 122 -0.13 9.95 14.12
CA ASN A 122 0.89 10.44 13.21
C ASN A 122 2.26 10.40 13.91
N LEU A 123 2.91 9.24 13.90
CA LEU A 123 4.31 9.12 14.29
C LEU A 123 5.14 9.54 13.07
N ARG A 124 5.30 10.86 12.86
CA ARG A 124 6.35 11.34 11.96
C ARG A 124 7.69 11.02 12.62
N ASN A 125 8.41 10.05 12.10
CA ASN A 125 9.79 9.76 12.44
C ASN A 125 10.68 10.44 11.40
N ILE A 126 10.84 11.76 11.51
CA ILE A 126 11.84 12.48 10.69
C ILE A 126 13.21 11.91 11.05
N SER A 127 13.76 11.09 10.15
CA SER A 127 15.02 10.37 10.40
C SER A 127 16.26 11.27 10.26
N LEU A 128 16.13 12.43 9.60
CA LEU A 128 17.21 13.39 9.37
C LEU A 128 16.65 14.79 9.01
N ASP A 129 17.06 15.81 9.74
CA ASP A 129 16.71 17.23 9.49
C ASP A 129 17.86 17.97 8.77
N LEU A 130 17.55 19.07 8.07
CA LEU A 130 18.58 19.99 7.57
C LEU A 130 19.43 20.59 8.70
N ALA A 131 18.85 20.76 9.89
CA ALA A 131 19.56 21.23 11.08
C ALA A 131 20.70 20.30 11.50
N ASP A 132 20.62 19.01 11.18
CA ASP A 132 21.66 18.02 11.47
C ASP A 132 22.88 18.15 10.53
N ILE A 133 22.76 18.91 9.43
CA ILE A 133 23.81 19.11 8.43
C ILE A 133 24.59 20.38 8.75
N LYS A 134 25.89 20.23 9.06
CA LYS A 134 26.77 21.37 9.32
C LYS A 134 27.27 22.00 8.01
N GLY A 135 27.11 23.31 7.86
CA GLY A 135 27.50 24.07 6.66
C GLY A 135 26.62 23.79 5.43
N GLN A 136 27.16 23.95 4.22
CA GLN A 136 26.46 23.77 2.95
C GLN A 136 25.24 24.71 2.75
N GLU A 137 25.33 25.96 3.24
CA GLU A 137 24.21 26.91 3.24
C GLU A 137 23.59 27.15 1.85
N SER A 138 24.41 27.17 0.78
CA SER A 138 23.91 27.28 -0.59
C SER A 138 23.10 26.05 -1.01
N ALA A 139 23.54 24.85 -0.65
CA ALA A 139 22.83 23.61 -0.95
C ALA A 139 21.55 23.47 -0.13
N LYS A 140 21.59 23.81 1.17
CA LYS A 140 20.40 23.84 2.03
C LYS A 140 19.31 24.75 1.46
N ARG A 141 19.69 25.98 1.09
CA ARG A 141 18.76 26.93 0.48
C ARG A 141 18.20 26.41 -0.85
N ALA A 142 19.03 25.76 -1.66
CA ALA A 142 18.55 25.15 -2.90
C ALA A 142 17.55 24.01 -2.66
N LEU A 143 17.76 23.20 -1.61
CA LEU A 143 16.81 22.17 -1.19
C LEU A 143 15.49 22.76 -0.70
N GLU A 144 15.51 23.84 0.07
CA GLU A 144 14.29 24.53 0.51
C GLU A 144 13.47 25.04 -0.68
N ILE A 145 14.12 25.68 -1.65
CA ILE A 145 13.47 26.16 -2.88
C ILE A 145 12.89 24.98 -3.67
N ALA A 146 13.66 23.91 -3.82
CA ALA A 146 13.22 22.70 -4.50
C ALA A 146 12.01 22.05 -3.80
N ALA A 147 12.04 21.95 -2.47
CA ALA A 147 10.96 21.39 -1.67
C ALA A 147 9.67 22.22 -1.76
N ALA A 148 9.80 23.56 -1.73
CA ALA A 148 8.65 24.46 -1.84
C ALA A 148 8.04 24.47 -3.25
N GLY A 149 8.88 24.38 -4.29
CA GLY A 149 8.46 24.44 -5.70
C GLY A 149 8.16 23.08 -6.34
N GLY A 150 8.46 21.96 -5.66
CA GLY A 150 8.40 20.63 -6.26
C GLY A 150 9.38 20.46 -7.43
N HIS A 151 10.57 21.03 -7.31
CA HIS A 151 11.59 21.00 -8.37
C HIS A 151 12.58 19.86 -8.17
N ASN A 152 13.06 19.30 -9.28
CA ASN A 152 14.20 18.40 -9.24
C ASN A 152 15.46 19.20 -8.95
N ILE A 153 16.36 18.66 -8.14
CA ILE A 153 17.65 19.30 -7.82
C ILE A 153 18.81 18.43 -8.32
N ALA A 154 19.87 19.07 -8.83
CA ALA A 154 21.14 18.45 -9.14
C ALA A 154 22.20 18.86 -8.11
N LEU A 155 22.68 17.94 -7.28
CA LEU A 155 23.81 18.21 -6.38
C LEU A 155 25.13 17.93 -7.10
N TYR A 156 26.15 18.78 -6.93
CA TYR A 156 27.47 18.58 -7.53
C TYR A 156 28.59 18.81 -6.51
N GLY A 157 29.64 17.98 -6.54
CA GLY A 157 30.87 18.22 -5.78
C GLY A 157 31.69 16.94 -5.50
N PRO A 158 32.82 17.06 -4.79
CA PRO A 158 33.69 15.92 -4.44
C PRO A 158 32.98 14.81 -3.64
N PRO A 159 33.45 13.55 -3.65
CA PRO A 159 32.94 12.52 -2.77
C PRO A 159 33.08 12.91 -1.29
N GLY A 160 32.20 12.41 -0.43
CA GLY A 160 32.25 12.68 1.03
C GLY A 160 31.68 14.03 1.49
N THR A 161 31.22 14.91 0.61
CA THR A 161 30.69 16.24 0.99
C THR A 161 29.24 16.25 1.53
N GLY A 162 28.70 15.09 1.91
CA GLY A 162 27.36 15.00 2.51
C GLY A 162 26.17 15.03 1.53
N LYS A 163 26.37 14.79 0.22
CA LYS A 163 25.29 14.80 -0.79
C LYS A 163 24.14 13.83 -0.48
N THR A 164 24.46 12.61 -0.06
CA THR A 164 23.43 11.63 0.34
C THR A 164 22.70 12.08 1.60
N MET A 165 23.38 12.76 2.53
CA MET A 165 22.78 13.31 3.74
C MET A 165 21.82 14.46 3.39
N LEU A 166 22.23 15.36 2.49
CA LEU A 166 21.40 16.42 1.91
C LEU A 166 20.14 15.86 1.22
N ALA A 167 20.29 14.82 0.39
CA ALA A 167 19.16 14.18 -0.28
C ALA A 167 18.17 13.51 0.70
N LYS A 168 18.67 12.90 1.78
CA LYS A 168 17.81 12.34 2.84
C LYS A 168 17.09 13.43 3.64
N ALA A 169 17.75 14.55 3.92
CA ALA A 169 17.11 15.67 4.61
C ALA A 169 16.01 16.31 3.74
N LEU A 170 16.12 16.24 2.41
CA LEU A 170 15.08 16.71 1.50
C LEU A 170 13.73 16.04 1.76
N SER A 171 13.67 14.73 1.98
CA SER A 171 12.40 14.05 2.30
C SER A 171 11.78 14.52 3.62
N GLY A 172 12.60 15.01 4.56
CA GLY A 172 12.15 15.55 5.85
C GLY A 172 11.55 16.95 5.77
N ILE A 173 12.01 17.79 4.81
CA ILE A 173 11.53 19.17 4.65
C ILE A 173 10.43 19.34 3.60
N LEU A 174 10.13 18.30 2.83
CA LEU A 174 9.01 18.31 1.90
C LEU A 174 7.69 18.59 2.65
N PRO A 175 6.73 19.29 2.02
CA PRO A 175 5.40 19.45 2.59
C PRO A 175 4.83 18.10 3.02
N PRO A 176 4.13 18.00 4.15
CA PRO A 176 3.57 16.72 4.57
C PRO A 176 2.57 16.19 3.54
N LEU A 177 2.43 14.86 3.47
CA LEU A 177 1.43 14.23 2.62
C LEU A 177 0.03 14.63 3.10
N SER A 178 -0.84 14.98 2.17
CA SER A 178 -2.29 15.03 2.43
C SER A 178 -2.84 13.62 2.70
N PHE A 179 -4.04 13.51 3.27
CA PHE A 179 -4.63 12.20 3.55
C PHE A 179 -4.80 11.35 2.29
N ASP A 180 -5.24 11.94 1.18
CA ASP A 180 -5.38 11.23 -0.09
C ASP A 180 -4.00 10.76 -0.61
N GLU A 181 -2.96 11.58 -0.49
CA GLU A 181 -1.61 11.16 -0.87
C GLU A 181 -1.05 10.06 0.05
N ILE A 182 -1.38 10.07 1.34
CA ILE A 182 -1.05 8.98 2.27
C ILE A 182 -1.68 7.67 1.78
N LEU A 183 -2.96 7.71 1.37
CA LEU A 183 -3.64 6.52 0.82
C LEU A 183 -2.99 6.06 -0.48
N GLU A 184 -2.67 6.96 -1.41
CA GLU A 184 -1.99 6.62 -2.68
C GLU A 184 -0.63 5.96 -2.46
N VAL A 185 0.21 6.55 -1.60
CA VAL A 185 1.53 6.00 -1.27
C VAL A 185 1.40 4.66 -0.55
N THR A 186 0.46 4.56 0.40
CA THR A 186 0.20 3.30 1.12
C THR A 186 -0.27 2.21 0.17
N GLU A 187 -1.12 2.53 -0.82
CA GLU A 187 -1.59 1.59 -1.84
C GLU A 187 -0.42 0.94 -2.59
N ILE A 188 0.54 1.76 -3.04
CA ILE A 188 1.75 1.30 -3.74
C ILE A 188 2.60 0.37 -2.85
N HIS A 189 2.83 0.74 -1.59
CA HIS A 189 3.67 -0.04 -0.67
C HIS A 189 2.99 -1.33 -0.21
N SER A 190 1.67 -1.32 -0.02
CA SER A 190 0.85 -2.49 0.29
C SER A 190 0.90 -3.53 -0.83
N MET A 191 0.73 -3.10 -2.09
CA MET A 191 0.84 -3.99 -3.25
C MET A 191 2.24 -4.60 -3.39
N SER A 192 3.27 -3.85 -3.02
CA SER A 192 4.66 -4.30 -3.07
C SER A 192 5.03 -5.29 -1.95
N GLY A 193 4.22 -5.36 -0.89
CA GLY A 193 4.51 -6.14 0.31
C GLY A 193 5.60 -5.52 1.21
N PHE A 194 5.90 -4.23 1.03
CA PHE A 194 6.85 -3.48 1.87
C PHE A 194 6.18 -2.78 3.07
N LEU A 195 4.88 -2.99 3.25
CA LEU A 195 4.10 -2.35 4.28
C LEU A 195 4.35 -3.02 5.64
N ASN A 196 5.24 -2.42 6.44
CA ASN A 196 5.52 -2.85 7.82
C ASN A 196 4.49 -2.30 8.82
N ASP A 197 3.94 -1.11 8.55
CA ASP A 197 2.90 -0.43 9.33
C ASP A 197 1.58 -0.34 8.56
N ILE A 198 0.51 0.19 9.15
CA ILE A 198 -0.81 0.29 8.49
C ILE A 198 -0.82 1.39 7.40
N LEU A 199 -0.03 2.45 7.56
CA LEU A 199 0.00 3.63 6.69
C LEU A 199 1.43 4.15 6.49
N VAL A 200 1.68 4.73 5.32
CA VAL A 200 2.91 5.46 5.02
C VAL A 200 2.65 6.96 5.19
N PHE A 201 3.08 7.50 6.33
CA PHE A 201 2.90 8.93 6.67
C PHE A 201 4.01 9.84 6.18
N GLU A 202 5.17 9.25 5.88
CA GLU A 202 6.36 9.99 5.47
C GLU A 202 6.53 9.98 3.96
N ARG A 203 7.16 11.03 3.45
CA ARG A 203 7.58 11.12 2.06
C ARG A 203 8.58 9.98 1.80
N PRO A 204 8.30 9.01 0.91
CA PRO A 204 9.21 7.89 0.68
C PRO A 204 10.58 8.37 0.21
N PHE A 205 11.66 7.81 0.74
CA PHE A 205 13.00 8.04 0.24
C PHE A 205 13.56 6.76 -0.39
N ARG A 206 13.90 6.81 -1.67
CA ARG A 206 14.53 5.71 -2.40
C ARG A 206 15.92 6.08 -2.85
N SER A 207 16.88 5.18 -2.68
CA SER A 207 18.26 5.36 -3.09
C SER A 207 18.78 4.05 -3.67
N PRO A 208 18.37 3.68 -4.91
CA PRO A 208 18.88 2.48 -5.57
C PRO A 208 20.41 2.46 -5.58
N HIS A 209 20.96 1.25 -5.51
CA HIS A 209 22.39 1.08 -5.77
C HIS A 209 22.70 1.50 -7.21
N HIS A 210 23.87 2.07 -7.46
CA HIS A 210 24.26 2.55 -8.79
C HIS A 210 24.40 1.42 -9.84
N THR A 211 24.41 0.17 -9.40
CA THR A 211 24.36 -1.03 -10.27
C THR A 211 22.94 -1.58 -10.44
N ALA A 212 21.91 -0.88 -9.97
CA ALA A 212 20.51 -1.30 -10.12
C ALA A 212 20.17 -1.41 -11.60
N SER A 213 19.50 -2.51 -11.97
CA SER A 213 19.07 -2.73 -13.34
C SER A 213 17.96 -1.75 -13.73
N HIS A 214 17.79 -1.52 -15.03
CA HIS A 214 16.71 -0.69 -15.54
C HIS A 214 15.32 -1.17 -15.07
N VAL A 215 15.14 -2.49 -14.97
CA VAL A 215 13.92 -3.11 -14.45
C VAL A 215 13.72 -2.83 -12.96
N ALA A 216 14.77 -2.79 -12.14
CA ALA A 216 14.65 -2.44 -10.73
C ALA A 216 14.26 -0.96 -10.53
N ILE A 217 14.77 -0.08 -11.40
CA ILE A 217 14.47 1.37 -11.33
C ILE A 217 13.03 1.65 -11.78
N ILE A 218 12.65 1.17 -12.96
CA ILE A 218 11.36 1.48 -13.59
C ILE A 218 10.23 0.58 -13.04
N GLY A 219 10.55 -0.68 -12.73
CA GLY A 219 9.57 -1.73 -12.47
C GLY A 219 9.36 -2.63 -13.68
N GLY A 220 8.69 -3.77 -13.46
CA GLY A 220 8.44 -4.79 -14.48
C GLY A 220 8.81 -6.20 -14.04
N GLY A 221 9.11 -7.07 -15.00
CA GLY A 221 9.36 -8.51 -14.79
C GLY A 221 8.18 -9.39 -15.20
N SER A 222 8.35 -10.71 -15.11
CA SER A 222 7.30 -11.69 -15.43
C SER A 222 6.09 -11.56 -14.50
N ASN A 223 6.34 -11.23 -13.23
CA ASN A 223 5.35 -10.68 -12.31
C ASN A 223 5.64 -9.18 -12.18
N ILE A 224 4.73 -8.34 -12.68
CA ILE A 224 4.90 -6.89 -12.68
C ILE A 224 5.01 -6.41 -11.23
N LYS A 225 6.16 -5.83 -10.88
CA LYS A 225 6.39 -5.22 -9.57
C LYS A 225 6.72 -3.74 -9.71
N PRO A 226 6.32 -2.89 -8.74
CA PRO A 226 6.75 -1.51 -8.67
C PRO A 226 8.29 -1.39 -8.64
N GLY A 227 8.83 -0.47 -9.44
CA GLY A 227 10.25 -0.11 -9.39
C GLY A 227 10.53 0.97 -8.36
N GLU A 228 11.80 1.33 -8.19
CA GLU A 228 12.23 2.40 -7.27
C GLU A 228 11.56 3.74 -7.57
N VAL A 229 11.29 4.07 -8.84
CA VAL A 229 10.55 5.28 -9.23
C VAL A 229 9.13 5.24 -8.68
N THR A 230 8.42 4.12 -8.85
CA THR A 230 7.05 3.95 -8.33
C THR A 230 7.04 3.97 -6.81
N LEU A 231 8.03 3.35 -6.17
CA LEU A 231 8.11 3.28 -4.71
C LEU A 231 8.52 4.62 -4.07
N ALA A 232 9.13 5.52 -4.84
CA ALA A 232 9.44 6.90 -4.47
C ALA A 232 8.27 7.87 -4.73
N HIS A 233 7.09 7.38 -5.13
CA HIS A 233 5.95 8.21 -5.45
C HIS A 233 5.65 9.22 -4.34
N LYS A 234 5.45 10.49 -4.73
CA LYS A 234 5.24 11.63 -3.83
C LYS A 234 6.39 11.84 -2.83
N GLY A 235 7.55 11.24 -3.02
CA GLY A 235 8.72 11.37 -2.16
C GLY A 235 9.96 11.80 -2.94
N VAL A 236 11.09 11.18 -2.62
CA VAL A 236 12.43 11.48 -3.15
C VAL A 236 13.03 10.21 -3.75
N LEU A 237 13.47 10.28 -5.00
CA LEU A 237 14.31 9.27 -5.63
C LEU A 237 15.72 9.82 -5.81
N PHE A 238 16.68 9.34 -5.03
CA PHE A 238 18.08 9.74 -5.12
C PHE A 238 18.85 8.82 -6.07
N LEU A 239 19.34 9.37 -7.18
CA LEU A 239 20.14 8.64 -8.17
C LEU A 239 21.60 9.09 -8.18
N ILE A 240 22.52 8.13 -8.23
CA ILE A 240 23.97 8.37 -8.34
C ILE A 240 24.38 8.22 -9.81
N VAL A 241 24.77 9.32 -10.47
CA VAL A 241 25.28 9.30 -11.84
C VAL A 241 26.77 9.65 -11.88
N GLY A 242 27.62 8.67 -12.20
CA GLY A 242 29.05 8.83 -12.52
C GLY A 242 30.01 9.01 -11.33
N LEU A 243 31.16 8.33 -11.39
CA LEU A 243 32.18 8.30 -10.32
C LEU A 243 33.05 9.57 -10.20
N GLU A 244 33.08 10.45 -11.21
CA GLU A 244 34.05 11.55 -11.21
C GLU A 244 33.46 12.95 -10.99
N ARG A 245 32.18 13.19 -11.31
CA ARG A 245 31.57 14.53 -11.32
C ARG A 245 30.06 14.44 -11.11
N GLY A 246 29.68 13.90 -9.95
CA GLY A 246 28.32 13.42 -9.67
C GLY A 246 27.24 14.48 -9.88
N VAL A 247 26.30 14.17 -10.76
CA VAL A 247 25.01 14.84 -10.91
C VAL A 247 23.98 13.92 -10.25
N TYR A 248 23.25 14.42 -9.26
CA TYR A 248 22.26 13.63 -8.54
C TYR A 248 20.91 14.32 -8.70
N ALA A 249 20.02 13.75 -9.50
CA ALA A 249 18.63 14.20 -9.57
C ALA A 249 17.88 13.64 -8.36
N VAL A 250 17.20 14.52 -7.64
CA VAL A 250 16.09 14.18 -6.73
C VAL A 250 14.79 14.39 -7.47
#